data_AF-A0A0D6Z6T3-F1
#
_entry.id   AF-A0A0D6Z6T3-F1
#
_cell.length_a   1.000
_cell.length_b   1.000
_cell.length_c   1.000
_cell.angle_alpha   90.00
_cell.angle_beta   90.00
_cell.angle_gamma   90.00
#
_symmetry.space_group_name_H-M   'P 1'
#
loop_
_entity.id
_entity.type
_entity.pdbx_description
1 polymer ?
#
loop_
_entity_poly.entity_id
_entity_poly.type
_entity_poly.pdbx_seq_one_letter_code
_entity_poly.pdbx_strand_id
1 'polypeptide(L)'
;MYPYIKALGAEMMSISTDSIYSHWVFKEISPSLKNVIFPMVSDRTQVISRAYRVLNAASGASFRTSVFIDPEGIIRTKLTYPDDVGRNLPEHVRILQALQFAKQTGEGVPANWMPGQPGISTDPSNIGKI
;
A
#
# COMPACT_ATOMS: atom_id res chain seq x y z
N MET A 1 -7.30 11.72 1.53
CA MET A 1 -6.41 10.66 1.02
C MET A 1 -7.17 9.60 0.22
N TYR A 2 -8.10 8.85 0.82
CA TYR A 2 -8.83 7.81 0.07
C TYR A 2 -9.61 8.30 -1.18
N PRO A 3 -10.33 9.45 -1.15
CA PRO A 3 -10.95 9.97 -2.38
C PRO A 3 -9.93 10.23 -3.51
N TYR A 4 -8.71 10.64 -3.15
CA TYR A 4 -7.64 10.88 -4.11
C TYR A 4 -7.11 9.55 -4.69
N ILE A 5 -6.88 8.54 -3.86
CA ILE A 5 -6.48 7.19 -4.32
C ILE A 5 -7.56 6.57 -5.23
N LYS A 6 -8.84 6.75 -4.87
CA LYS A 6 -9.98 6.32 -5.68
C LYS A 6 -10.06 7.07 -7.01
N ALA A 7 -9.77 8.38 -7.02
CA ALA A 7 -9.68 9.17 -8.25
C ALA A 7 -8.52 8.73 -9.16
N LEU A 8 -7.45 8.16 -8.60
CA LEU A 8 -6.38 7.50 -9.36
C LEU A 8 -6.77 6.09 -9.86
N GLY A 9 -7.99 5.63 -9.62
CA GLY A 9 -8.46 4.31 -10.06
C GLY A 9 -7.95 3.14 -9.20
N ALA A 10 -7.60 3.39 -7.94
CA ALA A 10 -7.20 2.35 -7.00
C ALA A 10 -8.11 2.30 -5.77
N GLU A 11 -8.23 1.11 -5.18
CA GLU A 11 -8.95 0.90 -3.92
C GLU A 11 -7.96 0.75 -2.76
N MET A 12 -8.43 1.04 -1.55
CA MET A 12 -7.66 0.93 -0.32
C MET A 12 -8.51 0.24 0.73
N MET A 13 -7.88 -0.61 1.53
CA MET A 13 -8.47 -1.20 2.72
C MET A 13 -7.41 -1.26 3.82
N SER A 14 -7.87 -1.19 5.06
CA SER A 14 -7.03 -1.50 6.23
C SER A 14 -7.35 -2.89 6.74
N ILE A 15 -6.35 -3.57 7.30
CA ILE A 15 -6.48 -4.92 7.84
C ILE A 15 -5.78 -4.91 9.19
N SER A 16 -6.42 -5.46 10.22
CA SER A 16 -5.76 -5.78 11.48
C SER A 16 -6.31 -7.09 12.05
N THR A 17 -5.65 -7.62 13.06
CA THR A 17 -6.07 -8.82 13.80
C THR A 17 -7.17 -8.53 14.84
N ASP A 18 -7.76 -7.34 14.82
CA ASP A 18 -8.88 -6.95 15.69
C ASP A 18 -10.22 -7.45 15.14
N SER A 19 -11.25 -7.41 15.98
CA SER A 19 -12.62 -7.78 15.56
C SER A 19 -13.30 -6.63 14.82
N ILE A 20 -14.36 -6.95 14.07
CA ILE A 20 -15.23 -5.93 13.46
C ILE A 20 -15.87 -5.01 14.51
N TYR A 21 -16.13 -5.52 15.73
CA TYR A 21 -16.68 -4.73 16.83
C TYR A 21 -15.66 -3.74 17.36
N SER A 22 -14.40 -4.15 17.47
CA SER A 22 -13.28 -3.28 17.84
C SER A 22 -13.13 -2.16 16.82
N HIS A 23 -13.20 -2.47 15.52
CA HIS A 23 -13.15 -1.47 14.44
C HIS A 23 -14.30 -0.47 14.52
N TRP A 24 -15.52 -0.96 14.74
CA TRP A 24 -16.71 -0.12 14.87
C TRP A 24 -16.58 0.85 16.05
N VAL A 25 -16.34 0.33 17.26
CA VAL A 25 -16.15 1.16 18.45
C VAL A 25 -15.01 2.14 18.25
N PHE A 26 -13.88 1.71 17.70
CA PHE A 26 -12.72 2.57 17.50
C PHE A 26 -13.02 3.72 16.52
N LYS A 27 -13.82 3.47 15.48
CA LYS A 27 -14.29 4.49 14.55
C LYS A 27 -15.25 5.50 15.22
N GLU A 28 -16.08 5.07 16.17
CA GLU A 28 -16.98 5.96 16.90
C GLU A 28 -16.24 6.87 17.88
N ILE A 29 -15.29 6.30 18.63
CA ILE A 29 -14.65 7.02 19.74
C ILE A 29 -13.40 7.80 19.31
N SER A 30 -12.72 7.41 18.22
CA SER A 30 -11.46 8.03 17.81
C SER A 30 -11.68 9.19 16.82
N PRO A 31 -11.27 10.42 17.16
CA PRO A 31 -11.33 11.55 16.24
C PRO A 31 -10.57 11.31 14.93
N SER A 32 -9.48 10.52 14.97
CA SER A 32 -8.65 10.25 13.81
C SER A 32 -9.28 9.25 12.82
N LEU A 33 -10.25 8.44 13.28
CA LEU A 33 -10.92 7.43 12.46
C LEU A 33 -12.32 7.84 12.01
N LYS A 34 -12.89 8.92 12.58
CA LYS A 34 -14.24 9.38 12.28
C LYS A 34 -14.52 9.56 10.77
N ASN A 35 -13.51 10.02 10.03
CA ASN A 35 -13.59 10.28 8.58
C ASN A 35 -13.06 9.13 7.71
N VAL A 36 -12.75 7.96 8.29
CA VAL A 36 -12.35 6.79 7.53
C VAL A 36 -13.55 6.22 6.78
N ILE A 37 -13.46 6.25 5.45
CA ILE A 37 -14.51 5.81 4.52
C ILE A 37 -14.10 4.61 3.67
N PHE A 38 -12.88 4.10 3.86
CA PHE A 38 -12.42 2.86 3.25
C PHE A 38 -12.71 1.66 4.17
N PRO A 39 -12.81 0.43 3.61
CA PRO A 39 -13.05 -0.78 4.40
C PRO A 39 -11.98 -1.04 5.47
N MET A 40 -12.43 -1.48 6.64
CA MET A 40 -11.59 -1.97 7.75
C MET A 40 -11.85 -3.45 7.96
N VAL A 41 -10.94 -4.29 7.48
CA VAL A 41 -11.04 -5.74 7.49
C VAL A 41 -10.53 -6.28 8.82
N SER A 42 -11.28 -7.25 9.37
CA SER A 42 -10.91 -8.01 10.55
C SER A 42 -10.26 -9.33 10.14
N ASP A 43 -9.01 -9.53 10.53
CA ASP A 43 -8.21 -10.75 10.37
C ASP A 43 -8.04 -11.46 11.72
N ARG A 44 -9.15 -11.67 12.45
CA ARG A 44 -9.16 -12.34 13.77
C ARG A 44 -8.49 -13.71 13.78
N THR A 45 -8.57 -14.43 12.65
CA THR A 45 -7.98 -15.76 12.47
C THR A 45 -6.49 -15.70 12.10
N GLN A 46 -5.94 -14.50 11.87
CA GLN A 46 -4.56 -14.24 11.46
C GLN A 46 -4.17 -14.87 10.11
N VAL A 47 -5.15 -15.37 9.35
CA VAL A 47 -4.91 -16.08 8.08
C VAL A 47 -4.31 -15.11 7.06
N ILE A 48 -4.83 -13.88 6.98
CA ILE A 48 -4.35 -12.88 6.03
C ILE A 48 -2.94 -12.44 6.44
N SER A 49 -2.74 -12.07 7.71
CA SER A 49 -1.46 -11.60 8.22
C SER A 49 -0.34 -12.64 8.05
N ARG A 50 -0.66 -13.94 8.19
CA ARG A 50 0.28 -15.03 7.92
C ARG A 50 0.55 -15.20 6.43
N ALA A 51 -0.49 -15.17 5.59
CA ALA A 51 -0.35 -15.31 4.14
C ALA A 51 0.55 -14.24 3.54
N TYR A 52 0.42 -12.99 4.00
CA TYR A 52 1.27 -11.88 3.57
C TYR A 52 2.62 -11.81 4.29
N ARG A 53 2.90 -12.73 5.23
CA ARG A 53 4.11 -12.78 6.05
C ARG A 53 4.36 -11.44 6.75
N VAL A 54 3.34 -10.96 7.44
CA VAL A 54 3.35 -9.70 8.21
C VAL A 54 2.91 -9.89 9.66
N LEU A 55 2.50 -11.10 10.06
CA LEU A 55 2.15 -11.37 11.46
C LEU A 55 3.41 -11.35 12.35
N ASN A 56 3.37 -10.57 13.42
CA ASN A 56 4.25 -10.71 14.57
C ASN A 56 3.68 -11.82 15.46
N ALA A 57 4.31 -12.99 15.46
CA ALA A 57 3.83 -14.16 16.21
C ALA A 57 3.88 -13.98 17.73
N ALA A 58 4.74 -13.09 18.24
CA ALA A 58 4.87 -12.85 19.67
C ALA A 58 3.70 -11.99 20.21
N SER A 59 3.29 -10.97 19.46
CA SER A 59 2.19 -10.08 19.87
C SER A 59 0.82 -10.52 19.33
N GLY A 60 0.79 -11.34 18.29
CA GLY A 60 -0.44 -11.71 17.58
C GLY A 60 -1.01 -10.60 16.70
N ALA A 61 -0.29 -9.47 16.54
CA ALA A 61 -0.64 -8.35 15.67
C ALA A 61 0.19 -8.37 14.37
N SER A 62 -0.21 -7.61 13.35
CA SER A 62 0.59 -7.44 12.14
C SER A 62 1.64 -6.33 12.31
N PHE A 63 2.85 -6.54 11.78
CA PHE A 63 3.79 -5.45 11.50
C PHE A 63 3.16 -4.41 10.59
N ARG A 64 3.57 -3.15 10.72
CA ARG A 64 3.08 -2.03 9.91
C ARG A 64 3.48 -2.20 8.45
N THR A 65 2.61 -2.83 7.67
CA THR A 65 2.89 -3.15 6.26
C THR A 65 1.82 -2.60 5.33
N SER A 66 2.27 -2.03 4.22
CA SER A 66 1.43 -1.70 3.06
C SER A 66 1.79 -2.59 1.89
N VAL A 67 0.79 -3.16 1.23
CA VAL A 67 0.97 -4.06 0.08
C VAL A 67 0.21 -3.47 -1.11
N PHE A 68 0.90 -3.28 -2.23
CA PHE A 68 0.34 -2.83 -3.49
C PHE A 68 0.11 -4.04 -4.38
N ILE A 69 -1.14 -4.26 -4.76
CA ILE A 69 -1.58 -5.41 -5.55
C ILE A 69 -2.18 -4.85 -6.84
N ASP A 70 -1.76 -5.39 -7.98
CA ASP A 70 -2.31 -5.01 -9.27
C ASP A 70 -3.64 -5.72 -9.58
N PRO A 71 -4.36 -5.35 -10.66
CA PRO A 71 -5.61 -6.00 -11.04
C PRO A 71 -5.49 -7.50 -11.35
N GLU A 72 -4.28 -7.97 -11.66
CA GLU A 72 -3.98 -9.37 -11.92
C GLU A 72 -3.72 -10.16 -10.62
N GLY A 73 -3.82 -9.51 -9.45
CA GLY A 73 -3.62 -10.12 -8.13
C GLY A 73 -2.16 -10.26 -7.72
N ILE A 74 -1.23 -9.64 -8.45
CA ILE A 74 0.20 -9.73 -8.21
C ILE A 74 0.64 -8.61 -7.26
N ILE A 75 1.41 -8.99 -6.23
CA ILE A 75 2.05 -8.02 -5.34
C ILE A 75 3.18 -7.32 -6.11
N ARG A 76 3.05 -6.01 -6.29
CA ARG A 76 4.05 -5.17 -6.96
C ARG A 76 5.02 -4.51 -5.99
N THR A 77 4.52 -4.10 -4.83
CA THR A 77 5.33 -3.44 -3.80
C THR A 77 4.86 -3.84 -2.42
N LYS A 78 5.81 -4.06 -1.49
CA LYS A 78 5.56 -4.27 -0.06
C LYS A 78 6.47 -3.35 0.75
N LEU A 79 5.88 -2.50 1.57
CA LEU A 79 6.61 -1.60 2.49
C LEU A 79 6.32 -2.02 3.92
N THR A 80 7.33 -2.46 4.67
CA THR A 80 7.20 -2.84 6.08
C THR A 80 8.00 -1.89 6.95
N TYR A 81 7.34 -1.34 7.96
CA TYR A 81 7.90 -0.41 8.94
C TYR A 81 7.93 -1.08 10.33
N PRO A 82 8.90 -0.74 11.19
CA PRO A 82 8.86 -1.13 12.59
C PRO A 82 7.71 -0.43 13.32
N ASP A 83 7.36 -0.92 14.52
CA ASP A 83 6.16 -0.50 15.25
C ASP A 83 6.20 0.97 15.70
N ASP A 84 7.38 1.53 15.85
CA ASP A 84 7.67 2.90 16.26
C ASP A 84 7.71 3.92 15.10
N VAL A 85 7.73 3.45 13.84
CA VAL A 85 7.82 4.33 12.67
C VAL A 85 6.51 4.38 11.87
N GLY A 86 6.02 5.61 11.66
CA GLY A 86 4.85 5.88 10.83
C GLY A 86 5.11 5.70 9.33
N ARG A 87 4.06 5.37 8.58
CA ARG A 87 4.10 5.26 7.11
C ARG A 87 4.20 6.64 6.44
N ASN A 88 4.93 6.71 5.33
CA ASN A 88 5.01 7.91 4.50
C ASN A 88 3.92 7.89 3.40
N LEU A 89 2.80 8.60 3.61
CA LEU A 89 1.69 8.62 2.64
C LEU A 89 2.04 9.21 1.27
N PRO A 90 2.77 10.34 1.16
CA PRO A 90 3.28 10.81 -0.13
C PRO A 90 4.00 9.73 -0.93
N GLU A 91 4.82 8.91 -0.27
CA GLU A 91 5.52 7.80 -0.94
C GLU A 91 4.55 6.72 -1.45
N HIS A 92 3.47 6.45 -0.71
CA HIS A 92 2.45 5.48 -1.16
C HIS A 92 1.74 5.96 -2.43
N VAL A 93 1.42 7.25 -2.48
CA VAL A 93 0.83 7.89 -3.67
C VAL A 93 1.81 7.85 -4.85
N ARG A 94 3.07 8.21 -4.61
CA ARG A 94 4.12 8.20 -5.63
C ARG A 94 4.33 6.80 -6.21
N ILE A 95 4.39 5.76 -5.37
CA ILE A 95 4.49 4.36 -5.80
C ILE A 95 3.29 3.95 -6.66
N LEU A 96 2.06 4.28 -6.24
CA LEU A 96 0.86 3.98 -7.02
C LEU A 96 0.95 4.60 -8.42
N GLN A 97 1.30 5.89 -8.50
CA GLN A 97 1.42 6.59 -9.77
C GLN A 97 2.58 6.07 -10.62
N ALA A 98 3.70 5.69 -10.01
CA ALA A 98 4.83 5.06 -10.69
C ALA A 98 4.45 3.71 -11.31
N LEU A 99 3.75 2.86 -10.56
CA LEU A 99 3.28 1.57 -11.05
C LEU A 99 2.30 1.74 -12.22
N GLN A 100 1.40 2.72 -12.13
CA GLN A 100 0.47 3.05 -13.20
C GLN A 100 1.19 3.60 -14.43
N PHE A 101 2.15 4.51 -14.25
CA PHE A 101 2.97 5.06 -15.33
C PHE A 101 3.70 3.94 -16.07
N ALA A 102 4.44 3.08 -15.37
CA ALA A 102 5.17 1.97 -15.99
C ALA A 102 4.24 1.05 -16.79
N LYS A 103 3.04 0.75 -16.27
CA LYS A 103 2.04 -0.08 -16.96
C LYS A 103 1.48 0.61 -18.21
N GLN A 104 1.32 1.94 -18.18
CA GLN A 104 0.75 2.71 -19.29
C GLN A 104 1.76 2.98 -20.41
N THR A 105 3.02 3.26 -20.08
CA THR A 105 4.04 3.66 -21.05
C THR A 105 4.91 2.50 -21.51
N GLY A 106 5.03 1.43 -20.71
CA GLY A 106 6.02 0.38 -20.93
C GLY A 106 7.46 0.80 -20.58
N GLU A 107 7.65 2.02 -20.07
CA GLU A 107 8.93 2.52 -19.63
C GLU A 107 9.24 2.09 -18.19
N GLY A 108 10.52 2.05 -17.85
CA GLY A 108 10.98 1.93 -16.49
C GLY A 108 10.75 3.22 -15.71
N VAL A 109 10.71 3.11 -14.38
CA VAL A 109 10.60 4.23 -13.46
C VAL A 109 11.94 4.43 -12.75
N PRO A 110 12.68 5.52 -13.00
CA PRO A 110 13.98 5.73 -12.38
C PRO A 110 13.89 6.00 -10.87
N ALA A 111 15.04 5.94 -10.19
CA ALA A 111 15.15 6.31 -8.78
C ALA A 111 14.68 7.77 -8.57
N ASN A 112 14.00 8.03 -7.46
CA ASN A 112 13.42 9.34 -7.12
C ASN A 112 12.41 9.89 -8.13
N TRP A 113 11.88 9.06 -9.03
CA TRP A 113 10.87 9.50 -10.00
C TRP A 113 9.64 10.10 -9.32
N MET A 114 9.18 11.22 -9.85
CA MET A 114 7.96 11.93 -9.45
C MET A 114 7.01 12.09 -10.65
N PRO A 115 5.69 12.19 -10.42
CA PRO A 115 4.71 12.41 -11.49
C PRO A 115 5.09 13.59 -12.39
N GLY A 116 5.07 13.37 -13.70
CA GLY A 116 5.44 14.37 -14.72
C GLY A 116 6.91 14.28 -15.16
N GLN A 117 7.75 13.50 -14.50
CA GLN A 117 9.11 13.21 -14.97
C GLN A 117 9.13 12.10 -16.04
N PRO A 118 10.11 12.12 -16.96
CA PRO A 118 10.25 11.07 -17.97
C PRO A 118 10.58 9.72 -17.32
N GLY A 119 10.17 8.63 -17.98
CA GLY A 119 10.62 7.29 -17.65
C GLY A 119 12.02 6.99 -18.22
N ILE A 120 12.43 5.74 -18.08
CA ILE A 120 13.67 5.22 -18.65
C ILE A 120 13.34 4.11 -19.65
N SER A 121 13.95 4.15 -20.83
CA SER A 121 13.74 3.11 -21.84
C SER A 121 14.16 1.74 -21.30
N THR A 122 13.35 0.72 -21.57
CA THR A 122 13.60 -0.68 -21.20
C THR A 122 14.27 -1.48 -22.32
N ASP A 123 14.66 -0.82 -23.42
CA ASP A 123 15.35 -1.45 -24.54
C ASP A 123 16.77 -1.93 -24.10
N PRO A 124 17.08 -3.24 -24.27
CA PRO A 124 18.40 -3.78 -23.96
C PRO A 124 19.57 -3.08 -24.64
N SER A 125 19.35 -2.42 -25.78
CA SER A 125 20.38 -1.66 -26.50
C SER A 125 20.90 -0.44 -25.72
N ASN A 126 20.17 -0.02 -24.67
CA ASN A 126 20.52 1.10 -23.79
C ASN A 126 21.28 0.69 -22.52
N ILE A 127 21.54 -0.61 -22.30
CA ILE A 127 22.29 -1.09 -21.12
C ILE A 127 23.68 -0.42 -21.05
N GLY A 128 24.00 0.19 -19.90
CA GLY A 128 25.29 0.83 -19.64
C GLY A 128 25.49 2.22 -20.24
N LYS A 129 24.44 2.83 -20.83
CA LYS A 129 24.48 4.16 -21.46
C LYS A 129 23.74 5.24 -20.67
N ILE A 130 23.16 4.88 -19.53
CA ILE A 130 22.25 5.69 -18.70
C ILE A 130 22.72 5.65 -17.26
#